data_AF-A0A874BFD5-F1
#
_entry.id   AF-A0A874BFD5-F1
#
_cell.length_a   1.000
_cell.length_b   1.000
_cell.length_c   1.000
_cell.angle_alpha   90.00
_cell.angle_beta   90.00
_cell.angle_gamma   90.00
#
_symmetry.space_group_name_H-M   'P 1'
#
loop_
_entity.id
_entity.type
_entity.pdbx_description
1 polymer ?
#
loop_
_entity_poly.entity_id
_entity_poly.type
_entity_poly.pdbx_seq_one_letter_code
_entity_poly.pdbx_strand_id
1 'polypeptide(L)'
;MEWLWSSTPAHFKGEDDGLVVVKPLLDRVEQRGDFLDVTPNAELETALTKGQSIVRPLTGDQALEELEKKLGHLLRPGKRVRPSSPWKEDQQHKLV
;
A
#
# COMPACT_ATOMS: atom_id res chain seq x y z
N MET A 1 -13.37 -19.97 18.21
CA MET A 1 -12.90 -18.64 17.76
C MET A 1 -11.67 -18.31 18.56
N GLU A 2 -10.48 -18.47 17.98
CA GLU A 2 -9.23 -18.55 18.73
C GLU A 2 -8.18 -17.62 18.11
N TRP A 3 -8.45 -16.32 18.15
CA TRP A 3 -7.50 -15.28 17.74
C TRP A 3 -7.28 -14.32 18.92
N LEU A 4 -6.70 -14.85 20.00
CA LEU A 4 -6.52 -14.10 21.25
C LEU A 4 -5.55 -12.92 21.13
N TRP A 5 -4.71 -12.94 20.11
CA TRP A 5 -3.71 -11.92 19.83
C TRP A 5 -4.22 -10.80 18.91
N SER A 6 -5.49 -10.85 18.51
CA SER A 6 -6.11 -9.81 17.71
C SER A 6 -7.38 -9.27 18.36
N SER A 7 -7.77 -8.06 17.98
CA SER A 7 -9.06 -7.46 18.35
C SER A 7 -10.23 -8.04 17.56
N THR A 8 -10.08 -9.21 16.93
CA THR A 8 -11.18 -9.88 16.22
C THR A 8 -12.40 -10.11 17.13
N PRO A 9 -12.26 -10.52 18.41
CA PRO A 9 -13.41 -10.64 19.32
C PRO A 9 -14.15 -9.32 19.56
N ALA A 10 -13.42 -8.19 19.64
CA ALA A 10 -14.01 -6.85 19.80
C ALA A 10 -14.96 -6.52 18.64
N HIS A 11 -14.52 -6.79 17.41
CA HIS A 11 -15.33 -6.58 16.21
C HIS A 11 -16.54 -7.51 16.10
N PHE A 12 -16.46 -8.75 16.61
CA PHE A 12 -17.62 -9.64 16.66
C PHE A 12 -18.63 -9.23 17.73
N LYS A 13 -18.15 -8.84 18.92
CA LYS A 13 -19.00 -8.37 20.02
C LYS A 13 -19.59 -6.99 19.78
N GLY A 14 -18.93 -6.18 18.95
CA GLY A 14 -19.32 -4.78 18.75
C GLY A 14 -18.96 -3.89 19.94
N GLU A 15 -17.94 -4.28 20.69
CA GLU A 15 -17.43 -3.57 21.86
C GLU A 15 -15.99 -3.16 21.58
N ASP A 16 -15.63 -1.92 21.91
CA ASP A 16 -14.26 -1.44 21.83
C ASP A 16 -13.36 -2.25 22.78
N ASP A 17 -12.06 -2.37 22.45
CA ASP A 17 -11.05 -2.92 23.35
C ASP A 17 -9.87 -1.95 23.53
N GLY A 18 -8.80 -2.39 24.20
CA GLY A 18 -7.63 -1.55 24.46
C GLY A 18 -6.84 -1.14 23.20
N LEU A 19 -7.16 -1.68 22.02
CA LEU A 19 -6.45 -1.45 20.77
C LEU A 19 -7.33 -0.83 19.68
N VAL A 20 -8.64 -1.10 19.67
CA VAL A 20 -9.54 -0.68 18.58
C VAL A 20 -10.82 -0.02 19.09
N VAL A 21 -11.27 0.98 18.33
CA VAL A 21 -12.64 1.51 18.38
C VAL A 21 -13.41 0.87 17.22
N VAL A 22 -14.45 0.10 17.52
CA VAL A 22 -15.14 -0.73 16.51
C VAL A 22 -16.16 0.06 15.69
N LYS A 23 -16.74 1.11 16.27
CA LYS A 23 -17.84 1.90 15.67
C LYS A 23 -17.63 2.28 14.19
N PRO A 24 -16.44 2.76 13.75
CA PRO A 24 -16.23 3.11 12.34
C PRO A 24 -16.39 1.94 11.37
N LEU A 25 -16.07 0.71 11.78
CA LEU A 25 -16.32 -0.47 10.95
C LEU A 25 -17.82 -0.80 10.94
N LEU A 26 -18.45 -0.71 12.11
CA LEU A 26 -19.87 -1.03 12.29
C LEU A 26 -20.79 -0.11 11.48
N ASP A 27 -20.42 1.17 11.39
CA ASP A 27 -21.17 2.16 10.62
C ASP A 27 -21.05 1.92 9.09
N ARG A 28 -20.11 1.09 8.63
CA ARG A 28 -19.88 0.79 7.19
C ARG A 28 -20.37 -0.60 6.77
N VAL A 29 -20.49 -1.54 7.70
CA VAL A 29 -20.77 -2.95 7.41
C VAL A 29 -21.98 -3.40 8.23
N GLU A 30 -23.10 -3.57 7.54
CA GLU A 30 -24.39 -3.92 8.17
C GLU A 30 -24.40 -5.33 8.75
N GLN A 31 -23.92 -6.33 7.98
CA GLN A 31 -23.90 -7.74 8.39
C GLN A 31 -22.46 -8.26 8.43
N ARG A 32 -21.87 -8.31 9.63
CA ARG A 32 -20.44 -8.61 9.82
C ARG A 32 -20.05 -10.04 9.45
N GLY A 33 -20.92 -11.01 9.77
CA GLY A 33 -20.71 -12.42 9.41
C GLY A 33 -20.65 -12.56 7.90
N ASP A 34 -21.72 -12.12 7.24
CA ASP A 34 -21.83 -12.11 5.78
C ASP A 34 -20.67 -11.39 5.10
N PHE A 35 -20.24 -10.24 5.64
CA PHE A 35 -19.11 -9.49 5.09
C PHE A 35 -17.79 -10.27 5.11
N LEU A 36 -17.53 -11.05 6.17
CA LEU A 36 -16.33 -11.88 6.28
C LEU A 36 -16.45 -13.20 5.50
N ASP A 37 -17.68 -13.65 5.24
CA ASP A 37 -17.96 -14.86 4.46
C ASP A 37 -18.05 -14.60 2.95
N VAL A 38 -17.94 -13.35 2.49
CA VAL A 38 -17.92 -13.03 1.06
C VAL A 38 -16.69 -13.64 0.40
N THR A 39 -16.91 -14.49 -0.62
CA THR A 39 -15.83 -14.94 -1.50
C THR A 39 -15.20 -13.74 -2.20
N PRO A 40 -13.90 -13.50 -2.03
CA PRO A 40 -13.25 -12.36 -2.62
C PRO A 40 -13.16 -12.50 -4.13
N ASN A 41 -13.17 -11.37 -4.83
CA ASN A 41 -12.97 -11.36 -6.28
C ASN A 41 -11.48 -11.59 -6.58
N ALA A 42 -11.17 -12.75 -7.19
CA ALA A 42 -9.80 -13.17 -7.50
C ALA A 42 -9.02 -12.17 -8.37
N GLU A 43 -9.67 -11.44 -9.28
CA GLU A 43 -9.01 -10.42 -10.09
C GLU A 43 -8.58 -9.22 -9.22
N LEU A 44 -9.45 -8.79 -8.30
CA LEU A 44 -9.15 -7.71 -7.37
C LEU A 44 -8.06 -8.12 -6.37
N GLU A 45 -8.10 -9.35 -5.84
CA GLU A 45 -7.05 -9.87 -4.96
C GLU A 45 -5.69 -9.92 -5.66
N THR A 46 -5.68 -10.37 -6.91
CA THR A 46 -4.46 -10.40 -7.73
C THR A 46 -3.91 -8.99 -7.93
N ALA A 47 -4.79 -8.00 -8.19
CA ALA A 47 -4.39 -6.59 -8.31
C ALA A 47 -3.81 -6.04 -6.99
N LEU A 48 -4.44 -6.34 -5.85
CA LEU A 48 -3.96 -5.94 -4.52
C LEU A 48 -2.59 -6.56 -4.20
N THR A 49 -2.44 -7.86 -4.43
CA THR A 49 -1.19 -8.60 -4.15
C THR A 49 0.00 -8.05 -4.94
N LYS A 50 -0.20 -7.69 -6.22
CA LYS A 50 0.85 -7.07 -7.05
C LYS A 50 1.35 -5.77 -6.43
N GLY A 51 0.45 -4.95 -5.89
CA GLY A 51 0.80 -3.70 -5.21
C GLY A 51 1.38 -3.87 -3.82
N GLN A 52 1.08 -4.95 -3.08
CA GLN A 52 1.66 -5.14 -1.74
C GLN A 52 3.19 -5.27 -1.76
N SER A 53 3.74 -5.85 -2.83
CA SER A 53 5.18 -6.06 -2.99
C SER A 53 5.97 -4.76 -3.26
N ILE A 54 5.28 -3.68 -3.66
CA ILE A 54 5.88 -2.42 -4.03
C ILE A 54 5.19 -1.35 -3.20
N VAL A 55 5.91 -0.58 -2.37
CA VAL A 55 5.33 0.45 -1.47
C VAL A 55 4.74 1.65 -2.26
N ARG A 56 3.81 1.38 -3.17
CA ARG A 56 3.27 2.27 -4.20
C ARG A 56 1.75 2.19 -4.14
N PRO A 57 1.05 3.34 -4.16
CA PRO A 57 -0.40 3.34 -4.13
C PRO A 57 -0.99 2.62 -5.34
N LEU A 58 -1.92 1.70 -5.08
CA LEU A 58 -2.79 1.09 -6.10
C LEU A 58 -3.94 2.05 -6.40
N THR A 59 -3.64 3.12 -7.14
CA THR A 59 -4.62 4.15 -7.48
C THR A 59 -4.51 4.54 -8.94
N GLY A 60 -5.57 5.11 -9.50
CA GLY A 60 -5.58 5.61 -10.87
C GLY A 60 -4.68 6.84 -11.04
N ASP A 61 -4.29 7.14 -12.29
CA ASP A 61 -3.34 8.21 -12.59
C ASP A 61 -3.74 9.58 -12.04
N GLN A 62 -5.03 9.93 -12.12
CA GLN A 62 -5.53 11.21 -11.61
C GLN A 62 -5.36 11.31 -10.09
N ALA A 63 -5.79 10.29 -9.35
CA ALA A 63 -5.65 10.25 -7.90
C ALA A 63 -4.18 10.20 -7.46
N LEU A 64 -3.33 9.55 -8.27
CA LEU A 64 -1.89 9.52 -8.02
C LEU A 64 -1.27 10.91 -8.20
N GLU A 65 -1.66 11.67 -9.22
CA GLU A 65 -1.20 13.06 -9.42
C GLU A 65 -1.65 13.99 -8.30
N GLU A 66 -2.89 13.87 -7.84
CA GLU A 66 -3.40 14.64 -6.70
C GLU A 66 -2.60 14.34 -5.43
N LEU A 67 -2.26 13.06 -5.22
CA LEU A 67 -1.45 12.62 -4.09
C LEU A 67 0.00 13.13 -4.19
N GLU A 68 0.62 13.05 -5.37
CA GLU A 68 1.97 13.60 -5.63
C GLU A 68 2.02 15.12 -5.41
N LYS A 69 0.99 15.85 -5.86
CA LYS A 69 0.86 17.30 -5.61
C LYS A 69 0.76 17.61 -4.12
N LYS A 70 -0.02 16.83 -3.37
CA LYS A 70 -0.18 17.01 -1.92
C LYS A 70 1.11 16.68 -1.15
N LEU A 71 1.87 15.70 -1.60
CA LEU A 71 3.10 15.23 -0.94
C LEU A 71 4.36 15.99 -1.37
N GLY A 72 4.33 16.73 -2.48
CA GLY A 72 5.45 17.50 -3.00
C GLY A 72 6.59 16.64 -3.58
N HIS A 73 6.37 15.34 -3.80
CA HIS A 73 7.34 14.44 -4.44
C HIS A 73 6.65 13.38 -5.29
N LEU A 74 7.40 12.82 -6.24
CA LEU A 74 6.89 11.79 -7.15
C LEU A 74 6.83 10.42 -6.44
N LEU A 75 5.68 9.77 -6.56
CA LEU A 75 5.45 8.39 -6.15
C LEU A 75 5.64 7.44 -7.34
N ARG A 76 5.43 7.91 -8.57
CA ARG A 76 5.69 7.15 -9.79
C ARG A 76 7.17 6.76 -9.92
N PRO A 77 7.47 5.62 -10.55
CA PRO A 77 8.85 5.26 -10.84
C PRO A 77 9.53 6.36 -11.65
N GLY A 78 10.64 6.89 -11.13
CA GLY A 78 11.53 7.74 -11.92
C GLY A 78 12.13 6.96 -13.09
N LYS A 79 12.66 7.69 -14.08
CA LYS A 79 13.39 7.09 -15.21
C LYS A 79 14.51 6.19 -14.65
N ARG A 80 14.45 4.89 -14.93
CA ARG A 80 15.57 3.97 -14.64
C ARG A 80 16.72 4.34 -15.57
N VAL A 81 17.66 5.13 -15.07
CA VAL A 81 18.91 5.42 -15.77
C VAL A 81 19.95 4.37 -15.39
N ARG A 82 20.72 3.89 -16.36
CA ARG A 82 21.96 3.16 -16.07
C ARG A 82 22.87 4.14 -15.32
N PRO A 83 23.46 3.78 -14.16
CA PRO A 83 24.50 4.61 -13.57
C PRO A 83 25.57 4.88 -14.63
N SER A 84 25.96 6.14 -14.83
CA SER A 84 27.10 6.42 -15.70
C SER A 84 28.32 5.73 -15.11
N SER A 85 29.01 4.92 -15.91
CA SER A 85 30.24 4.27 -15.47
C SER A 85 31.22 5.34 -15.00
N PRO A 86 31.75 5.29 -13.76
CA PRO A 86 32.60 6.34 -13.22
C PRO A 86 34.02 6.38 -13.83
N TRP A 87 34.31 5.56 -14.84
CA TRP A 87 35.66 5.34 -15.35
C TRP A 87 35.88 5.92 -16.75
N LYS A 88 35.80 7.25 -16.94
CA LYS A 88 36.27 7.89 -18.19
C LYS A 88 36.91 9.29 -18.05
N GLU A 89 37.15 9.84 -16.86
CA GLU A 89 37.76 11.18 -16.73
C GLU A 89 39.26 11.20 -16.39
N ASP A 90 39.91 10.06 -16.18
CA ASP A 90 41.30 10.05 -15.68
C ASP A 90 42.40 10.04 -16.77
N GLN A 91 42.04 9.96 -18.05
CA GLN A 91 43.01 9.68 -19.14
C GLN A 91 43.41 10.89 -19.99
N GLN A 92 42.95 12.12 -19.69
CA GLN A 92 43.26 13.29 -20.53
C GLN A 92 44.43 14.16 -20.04
N HIS A 93 45.10 13.78 -18.93
CA HIS A 93 46.26 14.50 -18.40
C HIS A 93 47.61 13.80 -18.66
N LYS A 94 47.84 13.25 -19.86
CA LYS A 94 49.19 12.96 -20.37
C LYS A 94 49.20 13.08 -21.90
N LEU A 95 49.65 14.21 -22.41
CA LEU A 95 50.68 14.32 -23.44
C LEU A 95 51.01 15.81 -23.60
N VAL A 96 52.19 16.19 -23.12
CA VAL A 96 52.98 17.33 -23.57
C VAL A 96 53.64 16.95 -24.89
#